data_AF-A0A9P8C503-F1
#
_entry.id   AF-A0A9P8C503-F1
#
_cell.length_a   1.000
_cell.length_b   1.000
_cell.length_c   1.000
_cell.angle_alpha   90.00
_cell.angle_beta   90.00
_cell.angle_gamma   90.00
#
_symmetry.space_group_name_H-M   'P 1'
#
loop_
_entity.id
_entity.type
_entity.pdbx_description
1 polymer ?
#
loop_
_entity_poly.entity_id
_entity_poly.type
_entity_poly.pdbx_seq_one_letter_code
_entity_poly.pdbx_strand_id
1 'polypeptide(L)'
;MSRNLIASAFALACVATVSASSYTLDASDQYSGSKFFDGFVFKSEPDPTEGYVQYSTQADAASTKYGSKLIDTVNGASYMGVDHTNTYTEDQQGRPSVRIESKRFYNHGLFILDLAHMPASICGTWPAFWTYSRVNYPAQGEIDILENIHEKTASLNVLHTSPGFSVAGNNISKQQTNNQTTYSCDDNATSSPYGTQALKQGCTGTNSDPNSFGSTLNAAGGGVFAMEWTSDVIRVWNFDPKKVPSDVTAGKPEPSGWGLPSFTTAQGTGKIDDHFKDHRIVFDTSFCGLYAGQKGFWEETSCYKKDPVKFATCKSYVGANPEAYKDSYWLIKSLKVYQETGEAPSVPASSLSEASSRIPASSNVPASPNVSASIILSPSLASSTTGSSANVEPGATSISSSR
;
A
#
# COMPACT_ATOMS: atom_id res chain seq x y z
N MET A 1 -53.62 -55.51 -21.89
CA MET A 1 -52.19 -55.74 -22.17
C MET A 1 -51.94 -55.16 -23.55
N SER A 2 -51.13 -54.14 -23.84
CA SER A 2 -50.15 -53.34 -23.11
C SER A 2 -49.93 -52.08 -23.97
N ARG A 3 -49.98 -50.86 -23.40
CA ARG A 3 -49.69 -49.62 -24.13
C ARG A 3 -48.19 -49.33 -24.03
N ASN A 4 -47.47 -49.42 -25.14
CA ASN A 4 -46.05 -49.04 -25.22
C ASN A 4 -45.94 -47.52 -25.37
N LEU A 5 -45.45 -46.84 -24.33
CA LEU A 5 -44.95 -45.47 -24.42
C LEU A 5 -43.47 -45.53 -24.85
N ILE A 6 -43.17 -44.99 -26.02
CA ILE A 6 -41.79 -44.72 -26.46
C ILE A 6 -41.42 -43.35 -25.89
N ALA A 7 -40.54 -43.34 -24.88
CA ALA A 7 -39.94 -42.12 -24.35
C ALA A 7 -38.71 -41.77 -25.19
N SER A 8 -38.83 -40.75 -26.04
CA SER A 8 -37.69 -40.15 -26.75
C SER A 8 -36.91 -39.28 -25.77
N ALA A 9 -35.72 -39.72 -25.39
CA ALA A 9 -34.76 -38.93 -24.63
C ALA A 9 -34.11 -37.89 -25.56
N PHE A 10 -34.42 -36.61 -25.34
CA PHE A 10 -33.66 -35.50 -25.93
C PHE A 10 -32.35 -35.34 -25.16
N ALA A 11 -31.23 -35.71 -25.77
CA ALA A 11 -29.90 -35.39 -25.26
C ALA A 11 -29.64 -33.89 -25.51
N LEU A 12 -29.70 -33.09 -24.43
CA LEU A 12 -29.33 -31.68 -24.46
C LEU A 12 -27.81 -31.59 -24.53
N ALA A 13 -27.27 -31.28 -25.71
CA ALA A 13 -25.84 -31.00 -25.86
C ALA A 13 -25.51 -29.67 -25.17
N CYS A 14 -24.83 -29.73 -24.02
CA CYS A 14 -24.20 -28.56 -23.41
C CYS A 14 -23.08 -28.08 -24.33
N VAL A 15 -23.37 -27.09 -25.17
CA VAL A 15 -22.33 -26.31 -25.85
C VAL A 15 -21.63 -25.50 -24.76
N ALA A 16 -20.45 -25.95 -24.33
CA ALA A 16 -19.58 -25.16 -23.48
C ALA A 16 -19.14 -23.94 -24.29
N THR A 17 -19.73 -22.77 -24.01
CA THR A 17 -19.20 -21.50 -24.47
C THR A 17 -17.84 -21.33 -23.78
N VAL A 18 -16.76 -21.55 -24.52
CA VAL A 18 -15.42 -21.16 -24.08
C VAL A 18 -15.42 -19.64 -24.09
N SER A 19 -15.72 -19.01 -22.96
CA SER A 19 -15.46 -17.59 -22.77
C SER A 19 -13.97 -17.37 -22.96
N ALA A 20 -13.59 -16.61 -24.00
CA ALA A 20 -12.21 -16.18 -24.14
C ALA A 20 -11.85 -15.31 -22.93
N SER A 21 -10.67 -15.53 -22.36
CA SER A 21 -10.12 -14.68 -21.30
C SER A 21 -10.03 -13.25 -21.83
N SER A 22 -10.64 -12.29 -21.13
CA SER A 22 -10.52 -10.86 -21.45
C SER A 22 -9.08 -10.37 -21.33
N TYR A 23 -8.30 -11.02 -20.46
CA TYR A 23 -6.89 -10.72 -20.20
C TYR A 23 -5.92 -11.75 -20.78
N THR A 24 -4.79 -11.28 -21.32
CA THR A 24 -3.70 -12.09 -21.87
C THR A 24 -2.36 -11.77 -21.21
N LEU A 25 -1.50 -12.77 -21.02
CA LEU A 25 -0.19 -12.60 -20.39
C LEU A 25 0.91 -12.60 -21.44
N ASP A 26 1.69 -11.53 -21.51
CA ASP A 26 2.95 -11.51 -22.24
C ASP A 26 4.05 -12.18 -21.38
N ALA A 27 4.91 -12.97 -22.01
CA ALA A 27 6.05 -13.61 -21.33
C ALA A 27 6.99 -12.60 -20.66
N SER A 28 7.08 -11.39 -21.20
CA SER A 28 7.89 -10.28 -20.68
C SER A 28 7.24 -9.52 -19.51
N ASP A 29 5.97 -9.83 -19.19
CA ASP A 29 5.23 -9.32 -18.04
C ASP A 29 5.04 -10.40 -16.95
N GLN A 30 5.90 -11.42 -16.96
CA GLN A 30 5.98 -12.45 -15.92
C GLN A 30 7.30 -12.36 -15.16
N TYR A 31 7.21 -12.03 -13.88
CA TYR A 31 8.36 -11.86 -12.98
C TYR A 31 8.33 -12.95 -11.92
N SER A 32 9.33 -13.83 -11.88
CA SER A 32 9.42 -14.89 -10.85
C SER A 32 10.83 -15.48 -10.74
N GLY A 33 11.09 -16.13 -9.60
CA GLY A 33 12.32 -16.86 -9.31
C GLY A 33 13.59 -16.06 -9.55
N SER A 34 14.64 -16.74 -10.04
CA SER A 34 15.96 -16.13 -10.27
C SER A 34 15.99 -15.06 -11.36
N LYS A 35 14.88 -14.88 -12.08
CA LYS A 35 14.72 -13.90 -13.17
C LYS A 35 13.85 -12.72 -12.77
N PHE A 36 13.27 -12.72 -11.57
CA PHE A 36 12.43 -11.64 -11.08
C PHE A 36 13.16 -10.29 -11.16
N PHE A 37 14.36 -10.19 -10.60
CA PHE A 37 15.13 -8.95 -10.55
C PHE A 37 15.65 -8.47 -11.92
N ASP A 38 15.69 -9.32 -12.94
CA ASP A 38 16.07 -8.92 -14.31
C ASP A 38 15.06 -7.93 -14.90
N GLY A 39 13.82 -7.93 -14.39
CA GLY A 39 12.74 -7.03 -14.81
C GLY A 39 12.79 -5.62 -14.21
N PHE A 40 13.71 -5.36 -13.27
CA PHE A 40 13.70 -4.14 -12.46
C PHE A 40 15.03 -3.38 -12.49
N VAL A 41 14.94 -2.10 -12.15
CA VAL A 41 16.07 -1.22 -11.87
C VAL A 41 16.16 -1.01 -10.36
N PHE A 42 17.33 -1.22 -9.78
CA PHE A 42 17.61 -0.94 -8.38
C PHE A 42 17.87 0.55 -8.20
N LYS A 43 17.13 1.19 -7.29
CA LYS A 43 17.32 2.60 -6.95
C LYS A 43 18.19 2.69 -5.71
N SER A 44 19.30 3.42 -5.81
CA SER A 44 20.25 3.64 -4.69
C SER A 44 20.34 5.11 -4.26
N GLU A 45 19.45 5.95 -4.80
CA GLU A 45 19.35 7.36 -4.43
C GLU A 45 18.72 7.51 -3.03
N PRO A 46 18.88 8.66 -2.36
CA PRO A 46 18.18 8.96 -1.12
C PRO A 46 16.66 8.74 -1.24
N ASP A 47 16.06 8.26 -0.14
CA ASP A 47 14.64 7.94 -0.11
C ASP A 47 13.78 9.21 -0.30
N PRO A 48 12.88 9.25 -1.30
CA PRO A 48 12.02 10.41 -1.55
C PRO A 48 11.09 10.74 -0.38
N THR A 49 10.80 9.77 0.48
CA THR A 49 9.98 9.94 1.68
C THR A 49 10.82 10.22 2.93
N GLU A 50 12.09 10.59 2.76
CA GLU A 50 13.04 10.93 3.83
C GLU A 50 13.22 9.83 4.89
N GLY A 51 13.03 8.57 4.48
CA GLY A 51 13.24 7.41 5.33
C GLY A 51 14.66 7.29 5.87
N TYR A 52 14.78 6.68 7.04
CA TYR A 52 16.05 6.25 7.62
C TYR A 52 16.47 4.91 7.01
N VAL A 53 16.73 4.96 5.71
CA VAL A 53 17.02 3.79 4.87
C VAL A 53 18.16 4.11 3.90
N GLN A 54 19.03 3.12 3.70
CA GLN A 54 20.06 3.17 2.66
C GLN A 54 19.71 2.17 1.56
N TYR A 55 19.12 2.63 0.45
CA TYR A 55 18.84 1.72 -0.66
C TYR A 55 20.12 1.28 -1.38
N SER A 56 20.25 -0.03 -1.55
CA SER A 56 21.46 -0.67 -2.08
C SER A 56 21.40 -0.85 -3.59
N THR A 57 22.57 -0.81 -4.23
CA THR A 57 22.70 -1.27 -5.63
C THR A 57 22.42 -2.77 -5.71
N GLN A 58 22.08 -3.28 -6.91
CA GLN A 58 21.86 -4.72 -7.10
C GLN A 58 23.10 -5.55 -6.71
N ALA A 59 24.30 -5.07 -7.03
CA ALA A 59 25.55 -5.77 -6.72
C ALA A 59 25.78 -5.86 -5.20
N ASP A 60 25.60 -4.75 -4.48
CA ASP A 60 25.73 -4.74 -3.02
C ASP A 60 24.64 -5.61 -2.36
N ALA A 61 23.40 -5.51 -2.82
CA ALA A 61 22.27 -6.28 -2.31
C ALA A 61 22.44 -7.80 -2.51
N ALA A 62 23.07 -8.23 -3.61
CA ALA A 62 23.35 -9.64 -3.89
C ALA A 62 24.60 -10.18 -3.16
N SER A 63 25.41 -9.29 -2.58
CA SER A 63 26.62 -9.63 -1.83
C SER A 63 26.30 -9.91 -0.35
N THR A 64 27.28 -10.39 0.40
CA THR A 64 27.19 -10.54 1.87
C THR A 64 27.78 -9.35 2.64
N LYS A 65 27.88 -8.18 2.00
CA LYS A 65 28.47 -6.96 2.58
C LYS A 65 27.82 -6.54 3.91
N TYR A 66 26.53 -6.83 4.07
CA TYR A 66 25.76 -6.52 5.28
C TYR A 66 25.73 -7.68 6.29
N GLY A 67 26.53 -8.73 6.09
CA GLY A 67 26.48 -9.97 6.88
C GLY A 67 25.47 -11.00 6.34
N SER A 68 24.50 -10.55 5.55
CA SER A 68 23.57 -11.36 4.76
C SER A 68 23.35 -10.73 3.38
N LYS A 69 22.74 -11.47 2.47
CA LYS A 69 22.24 -10.92 1.20
C LYS A 69 20.91 -10.23 1.43
N LEU A 70 20.70 -9.10 0.77
CA LEU A 70 19.41 -8.42 0.74
C LEU A 70 18.52 -8.93 -0.39
N ILE A 71 19.10 -9.53 -1.45
CA ILE A 71 18.34 -10.22 -2.49
C ILE A 71 18.87 -11.63 -2.74
N ASP A 72 17.96 -12.57 -2.96
CA ASP A 72 18.30 -13.93 -3.36
C ASP A 72 17.12 -14.64 -4.05
N THR A 73 17.31 -15.90 -4.43
CA THR A 73 16.22 -16.82 -4.78
C THR A 73 16.18 -17.97 -3.77
N VAL A 74 15.06 -18.11 -3.07
CA VAL A 74 14.87 -19.11 -2.02
C VAL A 74 13.70 -20.02 -2.42
N ASN A 75 13.97 -21.32 -2.62
CA ASN A 75 12.97 -22.32 -3.02
C ASN A 75 12.14 -21.92 -4.25
N GLY A 76 12.77 -21.24 -5.22
CA GLY A 76 12.13 -20.76 -6.45
C GLY A 76 11.34 -19.45 -6.30
N ALA A 77 11.21 -18.90 -5.09
CA ALA A 77 10.66 -17.57 -4.85
C ALA A 77 11.77 -16.51 -4.73
N SER A 78 11.44 -15.27 -5.05
CA SER A 78 12.37 -14.15 -5.04
C SER A 78 12.39 -13.52 -3.65
N TYR A 79 13.54 -13.50 -3.00
CA TYR A 79 13.74 -12.92 -1.68
C TYR A 79 14.27 -11.49 -1.82
N MET A 80 13.64 -10.54 -1.13
CA MET A 80 14.09 -9.14 -1.04
C MET A 80 13.89 -8.64 0.40
N GLY A 81 14.98 -8.47 1.14
CA GLY A 81 14.98 -8.10 2.55
C GLY A 81 15.77 -6.84 2.86
N VAL A 82 16.01 -6.65 4.15
CA VAL A 82 16.74 -5.53 4.73
C VAL A 82 17.91 -6.05 5.57
N ASP A 83 18.88 -5.19 5.87
CA ASP A 83 19.92 -5.56 6.82
C ASP A 83 19.30 -5.77 8.21
N HIS A 84 19.54 -6.94 8.78
CA HIS A 84 19.10 -7.33 10.11
C HIS A 84 20.27 -7.79 11.00
N THR A 85 21.49 -7.35 10.69
CA THR A 85 22.74 -7.74 11.37
C THR A 85 23.44 -6.54 12.02
N ASN A 86 23.48 -5.39 11.35
CA ASN A 86 24.30 -4.27 11.80
C ASN A 86 23.49 -3.15 12.49
N THR A 87 24.18 -2.41 13.35
CA THR A 87 23.67 -1.22 14.02
C THR A 87 24.08 0.05 13.28
N TYR A 88 23.22 1.06 13.33
CA TYR A 88 23.42 2.35 12.66
C TYR A 88 23.12 3.52 13.62
N THR A 89 23.87 4.61 13.49
CA THR A 89 23.65 5.85 14.26
C THR A 89 22.71 6.78 13.49
N GLU A 90 21.95 7.63 14.20
CA GLU A 90 20.87 8.43 13.60
C GLU A 90 21.34 9.45 12.53
N ASP A 91 22.63 9.79 12.53
CA ASP A 91 23.29 10.69 11.57
C ASP A 91 23.70 9.99 10.25
N GLN A 92 23.59 8.66 10.18
CA GLN A 92 23.80 7.90 8.95
C GLN A 92 22.56 7.92 8.03
N GLN A 93 22.74 7.49 6.78
CA GLN A 93 21.65 7.41 5.80
C GLN A 93 20.52 6.47 6.25
N GLY A 94 20.87 5.41 7.00
CA GLY A 94 19.94 4.52 7.67
C GLY A 94 20.19 3.05 7.39
N ARG A 95 19.22 2.21 7.75
CA ARG A 95 19.33 0.75 7.64
C ARG A 95 19.33 0.35 6.15
N PRO A 96 20.28 -0.48 5.69
CA PRO A 96 20.29 -0.95 4.31
C PRO A 96 19.03 -1.72 3.94
N SER A 97 18.50 -1.40 2.76
CA SER A 97 17.31 -2.02 2.18
C SER A 97 17.41 -1.98 0.65
N VAL A 98 16.34 -2.36 -0.03
CA VAL A 98 16.24 -2.38 -1.48
C VAL A 98 14.98 -1.62 -1.90
N ARG A 99 15.10 -0.83 -2.97
CA ARG A 99 13.98 -0.29 -3.74
C ARG A 99 14.18 -0.67 -5.20
N ILE A 100 13.21 -1.34 -5.78
CA ILE A 100 13.23 -1.74 -7.20
C ILE A 100 12.06 -1.12 -7.95
N GLU A 101 12.30 -0.70 -9.18
CA GLU A 101 11.31 -0.12 -10.08
C GLU A 101 11.27 -0.90 -11.39
N SER A 102 10.11 -1.28 -11.91
CA SER A 102 10.01 -2.05 -13.14
C SER A 102 10.64 -1.29 -14.31
N LYS A 103 11.30 -2.02 -15.21
CA LYS A 103 11.83 -1.46 -16.46
C LYS A 103 10.71 -1.11 -17.46
N ARG A 104 9.54 -1.71 -17.31
CA ARG A 104 8.36 -1.48 -18.13
C ARG A 104 7.44 -0.44 -17.49
N PHE A 105 6.73 0.26 -18.36
CA PHE A 105 5.69 1.20 -17.98
C PHE A 105 4.31 0.66 -18.37
N TYR A 106 3.31 1.00 -17.57
CA TYR A 106 1.95 0.55 -17.74
C TYR A 106 0.99 1.73 -17.68
N ASN A 107 -0.01 1.69 -18.56
CA ASN A 107 -1.16 2.59 -18.52
C ASN A 107 -2.43 1.85 -18.11
N HIS A 108 -2.49 0.53 -18.28
CA HIS A 108 -3.58 -0.34 -17.88
C HIS A 108 -3.04 -1.75 -17.60
N GLY A 109 -3.93 -2.60 -17.08
CA GLY A 109 -3.70 -4.03 -16.99
C GLY A 109 -4.27 -4.63 -15.71
N LEU A 110 -4.12 -5.95 -15.61
CA LEU A 110 -4.45 -6.73 -14.43
C LEU A 110 -3.17 -7.26 -13.80
N PHE A 111 -2.77 -6.66 -12.68
CA PHE A 111 -1.55 -6.95 -11.95
C PHE A 111 -1.88 -7.96 -10.86
N ILE A 112 -1.20 -9.10 -10.84
CA ILE A 112 -1.42 -10.16 -9.85
C ILE A 112 -0.09 -10.51 -9.19
N LEU A 113 0.01 -10.21 -7.90
CA LEU A 113 1.13 -10.51 -7.03
C LEU A 113 0.77 -11.69 -6.11
N ASP A 114 1.56 -12.77 -6.15
CA ASP A 114 1.48 -13.90 -5.22
C ASP A 114 2.68 -13.86 -4.25
N LEU A 115 2.39 -13.60 -2.99
CA LEU A 115 3.37 -13.53 -1.90
C LEU A 115 3.30 -14.77 -1.02
N ALA A 116 4.47 -15.31 -0.68
CA ALA A 116 4.63 -16.23 0.44
C ALA A 116 4.87 -15.48 1.77
N HIS A 117 5.50 -14.30 1.70
CA HIS A 117 5.86 -13.47 2.84
C HIS A 117 6.01 -12.02 2.40
N MET A 118 5.70 -11.09 3.30
CA MET A 118 6.01 -9.66 3.18
C MET A 118 6.72 -9.16 4.44
N PRO A 119 7.36 -7.98 4.44
CA PRO A 119 7.96 -7.45 5.65
C PRO A 119 6.96 -7.43 6.82
N ALA A 120 7.35 -8.05 7.92
CA ALA A 120 6.50 -8.23 9.08
C ALA A 120 6.14 -6.90 9.78
N SER A 121 5.12 -6.94 10.63
CA SER A 121 4.60 -5.79 11.38
C SER A 121 5.57 -5.42 12.50
N ILE A 122 6.56 -4.58 12.21
CA ILE A 122 7.68 -4.27 13.11
C ILE A 122 7.80 -2.74 13.25
N CYS A 123 8.09 -2.26 14.46
CA CYS A 123 8.31 -0.84 14.70
C CYS A 123 9.31 -0.22 13.71
N GLY A 124 8.90 0.92 13.15
CA GLY A 124 9.70 1.69 12.22
C GLY A 124 9.69 1.21 10.77
N THR A 125 9.22 0.01 10.44
CA THR A 125 9.13 -0.42 9.03
C THR A 125 8.05 0.33 8.26
N TRP A 126 8.29 0.53 6.97
CA TRP A 126 7.31 1.03 6.00
C TRP A 126 7.51 0.30 4.67
N PRO A 127 6.94 -0.91 4.51
CA PRO A 127 7.00 -1.65 3.24
C PRO A 127 5.85 -1.27 2.31
N ALA A 128 6.13 -1.25 1.01
CA ALA A 128 5.14 -0.94 -0.01
C ALA A 128 5.29 -1.80 -1.28
N PHE A 129 4.16 -2.24 -1.83
CA PHE A 129 4.00 -2.66 -3.23
C PHE A 129 2.99 -1.73 -3.90
N TRP A 130 3.46 -0.99 -4.89
CA TRP A 130 2.75 0.17 -5.43
C TRP A 130 3.15 0.45 -6.87
N THR A 131 2.45 1.39 -7.50
CA THR A 131 2.77 1.84 -8.86
C THR A 131 2.69 3.36 -8.95
N TYR A 132 3.54 3.99 -9.75
CA TYR A 132 3.51 5.45 -9.91
C TYR A 132 4.25 5.96 -11.14
N SER A 133 3.98 7.20 -11.51
CA SER A 133 4.80 7.95 -12.46
C SER A 133 5.67 9.02 -11.78
N ARG A 134 6.91 9.15 -12.25
CA ARG A 134 7.84 10.22 -11.84
C ARG A 134 7.57 11.49 -12.62
N VAL A 135 6.92 11.38 -13.78
CA VAL A 135 6.68 12.51 -14.67
C VAL A 135 5.60 13.37 -14.03
N ASN A 136 5.98 14.61 -13.69
CA ASN A 136 5.10 15.60 -13.07
C ASN A 136 4.42 15.12 -11.77
N TYR A 137 5.08 14.28 -10.96
CA TYR A 137 4.50 13.75 -9.73
C TYR A 137 3.85 14.85 -8.85
N PRO A 138 2.62 14.66 -8.32
CA PRO A 138 1.73 13.49 -8.42
C PRO A 138 0.73 13.54 -9.59
N ALA A 139 0.93 14.39 -10.61
CA ALA A 139 -0.06 14.63 -11.66
C ALA A 139 -0.35 13.44 -12.58
N GLN A 140 0.57 12.47 -12.65
CA GLN A 140 0.38 11.22 -13.36
C GLN A 140 0.14 10.01 -12.45
N GLY A 141 -0.15 10.27 -11.17
CA GLY A 141 -0.73 9.28 -10.30
C GLY A 141 0.27 8.39 -9.56
N GLU A 142 -0.23 7.87 -8.44
CA GLU A 142 0.33 6.81 -7.62
C GLU A 142 -0.81 5.94 -7.09
N ILE A 143 -0.60 4.62 -7.06
CA ILE A 143 -1.55 3.63 -6.57
C ILE A 143 -0.80 2.68 -5.63
N ASP A 144 -1.12 2.77 -4.34
CA ASP A 144 -0.61 1.91 -3.28
C ASP A 144 -1.51 0.69 -3.11
N ILE A 145 -0.99 -0.47 -3.52
CA ILE A 145 -1.74 -1.72 -3.57
C ILE A 145 -1.62 -2.46 -2.23
N LEU A 146 -0.46 -2.38 -1.60
CA LEU A 146 -0.17 -2.99 -0.31
C LEU A 146 0.84 -2.15 0.46
N GLU A 147 0.37 -1.37 1.42
CA GLU A 147 1.18 -0.47 2.23
C GLU A 147 0.64 -0.38 3.66
N ASN A 148 1.54 -0.23 4.64
CA ASN A 148 1.26 0.33 5.97
C ASN A 148 2.59 0.55 6.72
N ILE A 149 2.52 1.01 7.96
CA ILE A 149 3.67 1.29 8.81
C ILE A 149 3.65 0.46 10.10
N HIS A 150 4.83 0.33 10.72
CA HIS A 150 4.98 -0.16 12.08
C HIS A 150 4.34 -1.54 12.31
N GLU A 151 3.69 -1.71 13.45
CA GLU A 151 3.03 -2.92 13.93
C GLU A 151 1.59 -3.06 13.39
N LYS A 152 1.21 -2.31 12.34
CA LYS A 152 -0.14 -2.43 11.74
C LYS A 152 -0.28 -3.78 11.04
N THR A 153 -1.50 -4.32 11.02
CA THR A 153 -1.81 -5.66 10.47
C THR A 153 -2.91 -5.66 9.41
N ALA A 154 -3.55 -4.51 9.19
CA ALA A 154 -4.47 -4.28 8.08
C ALA A 154 -3.78 -3.43 7.02
N SER A 155 -3.88 -3.81 5.75
CA SER A 155 -3.27 -3.09 4.63
C SER A 155 -4.06 -1.81 4.33
N LEU A 156 -3.36 -0.82 3.79
CA LEU A 156 -3.97 0.35 3.15
C LEU A 156 -3.98 0.17 1.64
N ASN A 157 -5.04 0.69 1.01
CA ASN A 157 -5.07 1.03 -0.39
C ASN A 157 -5.19 2.55 -0.49
N VAL A 158 -4.27 3.19 -1.19
CA VAL A 158 -4.19 4.66 -1.27
C VAL A 158 -3.92 5.06 -2.72
N LEU A 159 -4.56 6.14 -3.18
CA LEU A 159 -4.20 6.76 -4.45
C LEU A 159 -3.86 8.23 -4.20
N HIS A 160 -2.83 8.69 -4.89
CA HIS A 160 -2.36 10.07 -4.89
C HIS A 160 -2.43 10.64 -6.31
N THR A 161 -2.97 11.84 -6.45
CA THR A 161 -3.15 12.53 -7.74
C THR A 161 -2.92 14.04 -7.61
N SER A 162 -2.92 14.74 -8.75
CA SER A 162 -3.22 16.18 -8.80
C SER A 162 -4.72 16.46 -8.53
N PRO A 163 -5.14 17.74 -8.41
CA PRO A 163 -6.54 18.10 -8.20
C PRO A 163 -7.48 17.54 -9.26
N GLY A 164 -8.71 17.18 -8.86
CA GLY A 164 -9.79 16.78 -9.78
C GLY A 164 -10.21 15.31 -9.73
N PHE A 165 -9.56 14.49 -8.89
CA PHE A 165 -9.86 13.07 -8.76
C PHE A 165 -10.30 12.70 -7.33
N SER A 166 -11.39 11.95 -7.20
CA SER A 166 -11.90 11.48 -5.90
C SER A 166 -12.63 10.14 -6.02
N VAL A 167 -12.70 9.40 -4.92
CA VAL A 167 -13.48 8.16 -4.82
C VAL A 167 -14.73 8.37 -3.99
N ALA A 168 -15.78 7.58 -4.24
CA ALA A 168 -16.99 7.60 -3.43
C ALA A 168 -16.97 6.59 -2.26
N GLY A 169 -16.08 5.59 -2.32
CA GLY A 169 -16.11 4.46 -1.39
C GLY A 169 -17.48 3.79 -1.38
N ASN A 170 -18.12 3.73 -0.20
CA ASN A 170 -19.47 3.17 -0.04
C ASN A 170 -20.57 4.24 0.18
N ASN A 171 -20.32 5.52 -0.11
CA ASN A 171 -21.29 6.60 0.16
C ASN A 171 -22.47 6.64 -0.82
N ILE A 172 -22.29 6.18 -2.06
CA ILE A 172 -23.36 6.14 -3.08
C ILE A 172 -24.04 4.76 -3.06
N SER A 173 -23.25 3.70 -3.13
CA SER A 173 -23.70 2.32 -2.99
C SER A 173 -22.56 1.44 -2.51
N LYS A 174 -22.85 0.19 -2.11
CA LYS A 174 -21.80 -0.73 -1.68
C LYS A 174 -20.95 -1.18 -2.88
N GLN A 175 -19.72 -0.68 -2.96
CA GLN A 175 -18.78 -0.92 -4.06
C GLN A 175 -17.50 -1.64 -3.60
N GLN A 176 -17.16 -1.59 -2.31
CA GLN A 176 -15.92 -2.19 -1.80
C GLN A 176 -16.05 -2.74 -0.37
N THR A 177 -15.07 -3.53 0.06
CA THR A 177 -15.02 -4.10 1.41
C THR A 177 -14.17 -3.30 2.41
N ASN A 178 -13.24 -2.46 1.94
CA ASN A 178 -12.44 -1.62 2.83
C ASN A 178 -13.29 -0.53 3.50
N ASN A 179 -12.84 -0.11 4.68
CA ASN A 179 -13.33 1.09 5.33
C ASN A 179 -12.65 2.31 4.69
N GLN A 180 -13.40 3.13 3.96
CA GLN A 180 -12.88 4.36 3.35
C GLN A 180 -12.70 5.43 4.42
N THR A 181 -11.48 5.95 4.57
CA THR A 181 -11.14 6.95 5.58
C THR A 181 -10.97 8.35 4.99
N THR A 182 -10.51 8.47 3.74
CA THR A 182 -10.42 9.73 2.99
C THR A 182 -10.81 9.55 1.54
N TYR A 183 -11.28 10.60 0.86
CA TYR A 183 -11.96 10.45 -0.43
C TYR A 183 -11.36 11.27 -1.57
N SER A 184 -10.75 12.42 -1.29
CA SER A 184 -10.01 13.15 -2.34
C SER A 184 -8.65 12.50 -2.52
N CYS A 185 -8.28 12.21 -3.76
CA CYS A 185 -6.96 11.64 -4.07
C CYS A 185 -5.92 12.75 -4.31
N ASP A 186 -6.34 14.02 -4.36
CA ASP A 186 -5.44 15.18 -4.47
C ASP A 186 -4.59 15.36 -3.21
N ASP A 187 -3.27 15.34 -3.38
CA ASP A 187 -2.30 15.54 -2.29
C ASP A 187 -2.40 16.91 -1.60
N ASN A 188 -3.00 17.90 -2.25
CA ASN A 188 -3.21 19.23 -1.69
C ASN A 188 -4.60 19.43 -1.09
N ALA A 189 -5.47 18.43 -1.19
CA ALA A 189 -6.81 18.52 -0.62
C ALA A 189 -6.78 18.33 0.90
N THR A 190 -7.58 19.15 1.58
CA THR A 190 -7.85 19.02 3.03
C THR A 190 -9.29 18.57 3.29
N SER A 191 -10.10 18.44 2.23
CA SER A 191 -11.47 17.95 2.31
C SER A 191 -11.97 17.46 0.96
N SER A 192 -13.09 16.76 1.01
CA SER A 192 -13.86 16.24 -0.13
C SER A 192 -15.36 16.41 0.19
N PRO A 193 -16.27 16.12 -0.76
CA PRO A 193 -17.70 16.04 -0.46
C PRO A 193 -18.07 15.04 0.64
N TYR A 194 -17.19 14.10 0.98
CA TYR A 194 -17.45 13.00 1.91
C TYR A 194 -16.67 13.08 3.23
N GLY A 195 -15.85 14.12 3.44
CA GLY A 195 -15.11 14.30 4.71
C GLY A 195 -13.82 15.09 4.57
N THR A 196 -13.19 15.39 5.71
CA THR A 196 -11.88 16.05 5.80
C THR A 196 -10.73 15.05 5.67
N GLN A 197 -9.56 15.53 5.26
CA GLN A 197 -8.32 14.75 5.20
C GLN A 197 -7.10 15.61 5.52
N ALA A 198 -5.99 14.99 5.89
CA ALA A 198 -4.70 15.65 5.99
C ALA A 198 -4.08 15.83 4.60
N LEU A 199 -3.18 16.82 4.47
CA LEU A 199 -2.36 16.98 3.26
C LEU A 199 -1.56 15.70 2.99
N LYS A 200 -1.42 15.35 1.71
CA LYS A 200 -0.72 14.15 1.22
C LYS A 200 -1.25 12.82 1.77
N GLN A 201 -2.49 12.80 2.28
CA GLN A 201 -3.11 11.56 2.75
C GLN A 201 -3.65 10.70 1.60
N GLY A 202 -3.84 11.28 0.41
CA GLY A 202 -4.52 10.63 -0.70
C GLY A 202 -5.94 10.20 -0.34
N CYS A 203 -6.55 9.40 -1.21
CA CYS A 203 -7.82 8.75 -0.93
C CYS A 203 -7.57 7.33 -0.42
N THR A 204 -7.80 7.12 0.88
CA THR A 204 -7.35 5.93 1.62
C THR A 204 -8.52 5.01 1.98
N GLY A 205 -8.36 3.72 1.68
CA GLY A 205 -9.18 2.65 2.23
C GLY A 205 -8.36 1.71 3.10
N THR A 206 -8.77 1.53 4.36
CA THR A 206 -8.17 0.53 5.27
C THR A 206 -8.88 -0.80 5.14
N ASN A 207 -8.12 -1.88 4.96
CA ASN A 207 -8.68 -3.21 4.87
C ASN A 207 -9.44 -3.60 6.14
N SER A 208 -10.62 -4.18 5.96
CA SER A 208 -11.46 -4.62 7.08
C SER A 208 -11.05 -5.98 7.64
N ASP A 209 -10.23 -6.75 6.92
CA ASP A 209 -9.55 -7.94 7.45
C ASP A 209 -8.28 -7.54 8.21
N PRO A 210 -8.21 -7.78 9.54
CA PRO A 210 -7.01 -7.47 10.32
C PRO A 210 -5.81 -8.37 10.02
N ASN A 211 -5.95 -9.35 9.11
CA ASN A 211 -4.89 -10.27 8.70
C ASN A 211 -4.32 -9.96 7.31
N SER A 212 -4.63 -8.81 6.73
CA SER A 212 -4.26 -8.50 5.34
C SER A 212 -2.85 -7.92 5.17
N PHE A 213 -2.07 -7.76 6.24
CA PHE A 213 -0.74 -7.13 6.20
C PHE A 213 0.23 -7.68 7.25
N GLY A 214 1.51 -7.66 6.90
CA GLY A 214 2.63 -7.91 7.82
C GLY A 214 2.57 -9.26 8.50
N SER A 215 2.78 -9.29 9.82
CA SER A 215 3.00 -10.54 10.57
C SER A 215 1.81 -11.50 10.50
N THR A 216 0.58 -10.98 10.48
CA THR A 216 -0.65 -11.80 10.42
C THR A 216 -0.87 -12.39 9.04
N LEU A 217 -0.58 -11.63 7.97
CA LEU A 217 -0.56 -12.15 6.59
C LEU A 217 0.49 -13.26 6.44
N ASN A 218 1.69 -13.04 6.98
CA ASN A 218 2.77 -14.02 6.94
C ASN A 218 2.38 -15.31 7.68
N ALA A 219 1.74 -15.21 8.84
CA ALA A 219 1.24 -16.36 9.60
C ALA A 219 0.15 -17.14 8.84
N ALA A 220 -0.60 -16.49 7.94
CA ALA A 220 -1.56 -17.15 7.06
C ALA A 220 -0.92 -17.85 5.84
N GLY A 221 0.39 -17.66 5.62
CA GLY A 221 1.13 -18.18 4.46
C GLY A 221 1.23 -17.22 3.28
N GLY A 222 1.06 -15.91 3.54
CA GLY A 222 1.07 -14.86 2.53
C GLY A 222 -0.31 -14.57 1.97
N GLY A 223 -0.38 -14.12 0.71
CA GLY A 223 -1.63 -13.73 0.06
C GLY A 223 -1.45 -13.42 -1.42
N VAL A 224 -2.57 -13.35 -2.14
CA VAL A 224 -2.59 -12.91 -3.55
C VAL A 224 -3.28 -11.56 -3.64
N PHE A 225 -2.58 -10.59 -4.20
CA PHE A 225 -3.04 -9.21 -4.38
C PHE A 225 -3.24 -8.96 -5.86
N ALA A 226 -4.43 -8.48 -6.24
CA ALA A 226 -4.75 -8.17 -7.62
C ALA A 226 -5.16 -6.70 -7.77
N MET A 227 -4.67 -6.02 -8.81
CA MET A 227 -5.12 -4.69 -9.21
C MET A 227 -5.57 -4.74 -10.66
N GLU A 228 -6.84 -4.44 -10.91
CA GLU A 228 -7.37 -4.16 -12.25
C GLU A 228 -7.32 -2.65 -12.47
N TRP A 229 -6.71 -2.23 -13.57
CA TRP A 229 -6.64 -0.83 -13.97
C TRP A 229 -7.04 -0.71 -15.43
N THR A 230 -8.12 0.03 -15.67
CA THR A 230 -8.70 0.35 -16.98
C THR A 230 -8.96 1.85 -17.08
N SER A 231 -9.37 2.35 -18.25
CA SER A 231 -9.77 3.75 -18.43
C SER A 231 -10.96 4.18 -17.57
N ASP A 232 -11.77 3.23 -17.10
CA ASP A 232 -13.01 3.50 -16.37
C ASP A 232 -12.86 3.32 -14.86
N VAL A 233 -11.99 2.42 -14.41
CA VAL A 233 -11.91 2.03 -13.01
C VAL A 233 -10.56 1.43 -12.62
N ILE A 234 -10.18 1.67 -11.37
CA ILE A 234 -9.14 0.93 -10.65
C ILE A 234 -9.83 0.13 -9.55
N ARG A 235 -9.55 -1.17 -9.48
CA ARG A 235 -10.04 -2.08 -8.44
C ARG A 235 -8.88 -2.86 -7.85
N VAL A 236 -8.87 -3.03 -6.53
CA VAL A 236 -7.88 -3.87 -5.83
C VAL A 236 -8.59 -5.00 -5.10
N TRP A 237 -8.01 -6.20 -5.09
CA TRP A 237 -8.46 -7.34 -4.29
C TRP A 237 -7.31 -7.94 -3.51
N ASN A 238 -7.65 -8.43 -2.31
CA ASN A 238 -6.74 -9.15 -1.44
C ASN A 238 -7.36 -10.53 -1.17
N PHE A 239 -6.76 -11.58 -1.69
CA PHE A 239 -7.23 -12.95 -1.53
C PHE A 239 -6.46 -13.68 -0.43
N ASP A 240 -7.20 -14.28 0.50
CA ASP A 240 -6.68 -15.31 1.38
C ASP A 240 -6.03 -16.42 0.52
N PRO A 241 -4.82 -16.90 0.86
CA PRO A 241 -4.11 -17.89 0.06
C PRO A 241 -4.90 -19.21 -0.14
N LYS A 242 -5.92 -19.48 0.68
CA LYS A 242 -6.82 -20.64 0.57
C LYS A 242 -8.10 -20.34 -0.23
N LYS A 243 -8.33 -19.09 -0.61
CA LYS A 243 -9.53 -18.62 -1.33
C LYS A 243 -9.18 -17.86 -2.62
N VAL A 244 -8.00 -18.12 -3.19
CA VAL A 244 -7.61 -17.55 -4.48
C VAL A 244 -8.56 -18.07 -5.56
N PRO A 245 -9.15 -17.17 -6.39
CA PRO A 245 -10.01 -17.59 -7.50
C PRO A 245 -9.33 -18.60 -8.43
N SER A 246 -10.05 -19.63 -8.87
CA SER A 246 -9.47 -20.75 -9.63
C SER A 246 -8.91 -20.32 -10.98
N ASP A 247 -9.53 -19.33 -11.61
CA ASP A 247 -9.12 -18.67 -12.85
C ASP A 247 -7.77 -17.95 -12.70
N VAL A 248 -7.49 -17.32 -11.54
CA VAL A 248 -6.16 -16.78 -11.21
C VAL A 248 -5.13 -17.90 -11.16
N THR A 249 -5.42 -19.01 -10.46
CA THR A 249 -4.49 -20.14 -10.36
C THR A 249 -4.28 -20.86 -11.71
N ALA A 250 -5.29 -20.82 -12.58
CA ALA A 250 -5.22 -21.37 -13.93
C ALA A 250 -4.51 -20.44 -14.94
N GLY A 251 -4.13 -19.23 -14.53
CA GLY A 251 -3.48 -18.24 -15.39
C GLY A 251 -4.42 -17.66 -16.46
N LYS A 252 -5.73 -17.63 -16.21
CA LYS A 252 -6.77 -17.09 -17.09
C LYS A 252 -7.72 -16.20 -16.28
N PRO A 253 -7.22 -15.15 -15.62
CA PRO A 253 -7.99 -14.37 -14.67
C PRO A 253 -9.17 -13.65 -15.34
N GLU A 254 -10.30 -13.63 -14.65
CA GLU A 254 -11.56 -13.01 -15.05
C GLU A 254 -12.19 -12.27 -13.85
N PRO A 255 -11.84 -10.98 -13.64
CA PRO A 255 -12.23 -10.22 -12.46
C PRO A 255 -13.74 -10.10 -12.20
N SER A 256 -14.58 -10.22 -13.24
CA SER A 256 -16.04 -10.11 -13.10
C SER A 256 -16.65 -11.13 -12.13
N GLY A 257 -15.97 -12.25 -11.88
CA GLY A 257 -16.39 -13.30 -10.94
C GLY A 257 -15.86 -13.18 -9.51
N TRP A 258 -14.99 -12.22 -9.21
CA TRP A 258 -14.25 -12.16 -7.93
C TRP A 258 -15.04 -11.52 -6.77
N GLY A 259 -16.20 -10.94 -7.06
CA GLY A 259 -17.01 -10.21 -6.08
C GLY A 259 -16.48 -8.80 -5.82
N LEU A 260 -16.87 -8.21 -4.69
CA LEU A 260 -16.49 -6.83 -4.36
C LEU A 260 -14.98 -6.72 -4.16
N PRO A 261 -14.33 -5.71 -4.76
CA PRO A 261 -12.94 -5.38 -4.47
C PRO A 261 -12.74 -4.90 -3.03
N SER A 262 -11.51 -4.98 -2.54
CA SER A 262 -11.10 -4.31 -1.30
C SER A 262 -11.21 -2.80 -1.45
N PHE A 263 -10.76 -2.26 -2.58
CA PHE A 263 -10.80 -0.84 -2.91
C PHE A 263 -11.27 -0.60 -4.35
N THR A 264 -12.05 0.45 -4.62
CA THR A 264 -12.37 0.86 -5.99
C THR A 264 -12.58 2.35 -6.18
N THR A 265 -12.28 2.84 -7.38
CA THR A 265 -12.61 4.20 -7.84
C THR A 265 -14.01 4.31 -8.45
N ALA A 266 -14.76 3.21 -8.55
CA ALA A 266 -16.10 3.20 -9.11
C ALA A 266 -17.03 4.22 -8.41
N GLN A 267 -17.84 4.91 -9.21
CA GLN A 267 -18.74 5.99 -8.76
C GLN A 267 -17.99 7.21 -8.19
N GLY A 268 -16.67 7.28 -8.31
CA GLY A 268 -15.86 8.46 -8.03
C GLY A 268 -16.00 9.55 -9.10
N THR A 269 -15.11 10.54 -9.04
CA THR A 269 -15.04 11.66 -9.98
C THR A 269 -13.65 11.78 -10.58
N GLY A 270 -13.58 12.28 -11.82
CA GLY A 270 -12.34 12.40 -12.56
C GLY A 270 -12.12 11.19 -13.47
N LYS A 271 -11.49 11.40 -14.62
CA LYS A 271 -11.20 10.33 -15.58
C LYS A 271 -9.88 9.67 -15.22
N ILE A 272 -9.83 8.33 -15.17
CA ILE A 272 -8.60 7.61 -14.82
C ILE A 272 -7.45 8.04 -15.74
N ASP A 273 -7.71 8.07 -17.04
CA ASP A 273 -6.75 8.45 -18.08
C ASP A 273 -6.33 9.92 -18.05
N ASP A 274 -6.87 10.76 -17.17
CA ASP A 274 -6.36 12.12 -16.99
C ASP A 274 -5.35 12.19 -15.82
N HIS A 275 -5.37 11.19 -14.93
CA HIS A 275 -4.65 11.23 -13.65
C HIS A 275 -3.63 10.10 -13.46
N PHE A 276 -3.75 8.98 -14.17
CA PHE A 276 -2.85 7.83 -14.01
C PHE A 276 -2.24 7.49 -15.37
N LYS A 277 -0.92 7.62 -15.51
CA LYS A 277 -0.20 7.37 -16.78
C LYS A 277 1.23 6.93 -16.56
N ASP A 278 1.71 6.03 -17.42
CA ASP A 278 3.12 5.63 -17.49
C ASP A 278 3.67 5.20 -16.13
N HIS A 279 2.92 4.36 -15.42
CA HIS A 279 3.31 3.86 -14.11
C HIS A 279 4.40 2.81 -14.24
N ARG A 280 5.36 2.86 -13.32
CA ARG A 280 6.25 1.73 -13.03
C ARG A 280 5.74 1.01 -11.78
N ILE A 281 6.00 -0.29 -11.68
CA ILE A 281 5.79 -1.08 -10.47
C ILE A 281 6.96 -0.87 -9.51
N VAL A 282 6.67 -0.76 -8.22
CA VAL A 282 7.67 -0.57 -7.17
C VAL A 282 7.50 -1.60 -6.06
N PHE A 283 8.63 -2.13 -5.60
CA PHE A 283 8.75 -2.77 -4.29
C PHE A 283 9.83 -2.07 -3.49
N ASP A 284 9.53 -1.76 -2.23
CA ASP A 284 10.52 -1.28 -1.29
C ASP A 284 10.20 -1.65 0.16
N THR A 285 11.16 -1.38 1.03
CA THR A 285 10.96 -1.34 2.48
C THR A 285 11.78 -0.19 3.02
N SER A 286 11.11 0.92 3.28
CA SER A 286 11.70 2.06 3.98
C SER A 286 11.58 1.90 5.50
N PHE A 287 12.15 2.87 6.21
CA PHE A 287 12.02 3.00 7.65
C PHE A 287 11.75 4.44 8.04
N CYS A 288 10.88 4.66 9.03
CA CYS A 288 10.59 5.99 9.55
C CYS A 288 10.12 6.97 8.45
N GLY A 289 10.87 8.04 8.19
CA GLY A 289 10.55 9.02 7.16
C GLY A 289 9.28 9.82 7.42
N LEU A 290 8.75 10.39 6.34
CA LEU A 290 7.63 11.30 6.35
C LEU A 290 6.31 10.65 6.78
N TYR A 291 6.23 9.32 6.93
CA TYR A 291 5.04 8.63 7.44
C TYR A 291 5.32 7.88 8.75
N ALA A 292 6.03 6.75 8.70
CA ALA A 292 6.38 5.98 9.90
C ALA A 292 7.23 6.79 10.91
N GLY A 293 7.96 7.81 10.46
CA GLY A 293 8.80 8.63 11.34
C GLY A 293 8.06 9.76 12.03
N GLN A 294 6.80 10.05 11.65
CA GLN A 294 6.06 11.15 12.26
C GLN A 294 5.84 10.87 13.74
N LYS A 295 6.03 11.90 14.56
CA LYS A 295 5.95 11.82 16.03
C LYS A 295 4.68 11.11 16.51
N GLY A 296 3.51 11.49 15.97
CA GLY A 296 2.23 10.90 16.36
C GLY A 296 2.19 9.38 16.15
N PHE A 297 2.60 8.90 14.98
CA PHE A 297 2.62 7.46 14.68
C PHE A 297 3.71 6.72 15.45
N TRP A 298 4.89 7.33 15.62
CA TRP A 298 5.97 6.71 16.38
C TRP A 298 5.61 6.53 17.87
N GLU A 299 5.01 7.54 18.50
CA GLU A 299 4.63 7.50 19.92
C GLU A 299 3.52 6.47 20.21
N GLU A 300 2.75 6.06 19.19
CA GLU A 300 1.77 4.98 19.30
C GLU A 300 2.40 3.58 19.39
N THR A 301 3.64 3.41 18.92
CA THR A 301 4.30 2.09 18.83
C THR A 301 4.60 1.48 20.20
N SER A 302 4.65 0.15 20.27
CA SER A 302 5.08 -0.56 21.48
C SER A 302 6.56 -0.25 21.81
N CYS A 303 7.37 0.02 20.79
CA CYS A 303 8.80 0.28 20.90
C CYS A 303 9.11 1.63 21.55
N TYR A 304 8.40 2.69 21.17
CA TYR A 304 8.48 3.97 21.88
C TYR A 304 8.01 3.81 23.34
N LYS A 305 6.84 3.19 23.54
CA LYS A 305 6.23 3.04 24.88
C LYS A 305 7.09 2.23 25.84
N LYS A 306 7.88 1.28 25.34
CA LYS A 306 8.78 0.45 26.15
C LYS A 306 9.91 1.25 26.79
N ASP A 307 10.49 2.20 26.06
CA ASP A 307 11.57 3.05 26.56
C ASP A 307 11.62 4.39 25.77
N PRO A 308 10.78 5.37 26.14
CA PRO A 308 10.65 6.61 25.38
C PRO A 308 11.88 7.53 25.50
N VAL A 309 12.76 7.27 26.48
CA VAL A 309 14.02 8.01 26.63
C VAL A 309 15.07 7.43 25.69
N LYS A 310 15.21 6.10 25.64
CA LYS A 310 16.15 5.44 24.74
C LYS A 310 15.71 5.49 23.28
N PHE A 311 14.41 5.37 23.04
CA PHE A 311 13.81 5.31 21.71
C PHE A 311 12.95 6.54 21.39
N ALA A 312 13.45 7.72 21.72
CA ALA A 312 12.77 9.00 21.54
C ALA A 312 12.39 9.29 20.07
N THR A 313 13.12 8.72 19.11
CA THR A 313 12.85 8.84 17.68
C THR A 313 12.72 7.46 17.03
N CYS A 314 11.98 7.36 15.92
CA CYS A 314 11.93 6.13 15.14
C CYS A 314 13.35 5.66 14.71
N LYS A 315 14.22 6.61 14.32
CA LYS A 315 15.60 6.33 13.88
C LYS A 315 16.43 5.67 14.98
N SER A 316 16.29 6.13 16.23
CA SER A 316 17.01 5.56 17.37
C SER A 316 16.68 4.07 17.59
N TYR A 317 15.43 3.66 17.36
CA TYR A 317 15.04 2.25 17.43
C TYR A 317 15.54 1.46 16.22
N VAL A 318 15.29 1.97 15.00
CA VAL A 318 15.69 1.28 13.76
C VAL A 318 17.19 1.06 13.70
N GLY A 319 17.99 2.06 14.08
CA GLY A 319 19.45 1.97 14.09
C GLY A 319 19.99 0.98 15.12
N ALA A 320 19.38 0.90 16.31
CA ALA A 320 19.93 0.13 17.43
C ALA A 320 19.50 -1.34 17.50
N ASN A 321 18.47 -1.78 16.75
CA ASN A 321 17.86 -3.10 16.92
C ASN A 321 17.85 -3.96 15.62
N PRO A 322 19.02 -4.34 15.05
CA PRO A 322 19.09 -5.12 13.81
C PRO A 322 18.26 -6.40 13.82
N GLU A 323 18.36 -7.16 14.91
CA GLU A 323 17.72 -8.46 15.05
C GLU A 323 16.18 -8.40 14.95
N ALA A 324 15.58 -7.24 15.22
CA ALA A 324 14.13 -7.04 15.09
C ALA A 324 13.66 -7.13 13.61
N TYR A 325 14.56 -6.94 12.65
CA TYR A 325 14.25 -6.83 11.23
C TYR A 325 14.51 -8.12 10.44
N LYS A 326 14.77 -9.24 11.11
CA LYS A 326 14.95 -10.56 10.46
C LYS A 326 13.78 -10.96 9.58
N ASP A 327 12.56 -10.63 10.02
CA ASP A 327 11.32 -10.91 9.29
C ASP A 327 10.87 -9.72 8.42
N SER A 328 11.72 -8.73 8.19
CA SER A 328 11.46 -7.62 7.26
C SER A 328 11.92 -7.98 5.84
N TYR A 329 11.21 -8.91 5.19
CA TYR A 329 11.51 -9.31 3.81
C TYR A 329 10.26 -9.68 3.01
N TRP A 330 10.33 -9.44 1.71
CA TRP A 330 9.43 -9.97 0.70
C TRP A 330 9.91 -11.34 0.24
N LEU A 331 8.98 -12.30 0.12
CA LEU A 331 9.19 -13.58 -0.55
C LEU A 331 8.13 -13.75 -1.62
N ILE A 332 8.51 -13.41 -2.85
CA ILE A 332 7.61 -13.24 -3.99
C ILE A 332 7.62 -14.51 -4.83
N LYS A 333 6.47 -15.19 -4.91
CA LYS A 333 6.33 -16.37 -5.78
C LYS A 333 6.25 -15.95 -7.24
N SER A 334 5.38 -14.97 -7.55
CA SER A 334 5.32 -14.35 -8.86
C SER A 334 4.63 -13.00 -8.83
N LEU A 335 5.00 -12.13 -9.76
CA LEU A 335 4.20 -11.01 -10.22
C LEU A 335 3.90 -11.21 -11.71
N LYS A 336 2.63 -11.06 -12.09
CA LYS A 336 2.18 -11.18 -13.49
C LYS A 336 1.34 -9.97 -13.85
N VAL A 337 1.58 -9.36 -15.01
CA VAL A 337 0.73 -8.28 -15.52
C VAL A 337 0.06 -8.75 -16.80
N TYR A 338 -1.26 -8.86 -16.78
CA TYR A 338 -2.06 -9.22 -17.93
C TYR A 338 -2.60 -7.96 -18.62
N GLN A 339 -2.71 -7.99 -19.94
CA GLN A 339 -3.25 -6.91 -20.75
C GLN A 339 -4.61 -7.31 -21.33
N GLU A 340 -5.53 -6.35 -21.49
CA GLU A 340 -6.80 -6.62 -22.16
C GLU A 340 -6.56 -7.07 -23.60
N THR A 341 -7.38 -8.01 -24.06
CA THR A 341 -7.27 -8.57 -25.40
C THR A 341 -7.55 -7.49 -26.44
N GLY A 342 -6.52 -7.09 -27.18
CA GLY A 342 -6.61 -6.04 -28.20
C GLY A 342 -6.07 -4.68 -27.75
N GLU A 343 -5.61 -4.55 -26.51
CA GLU A 343 -4.87 -3.39 -26.04
C GLU A 343 -3.38 -3.47 -26.43
N ALA A 344 -2.73 -2.31 -26.61
CA ALA A 344 -1.32 -2.27 -26.98
C ALA A 344 -0.46 -2.79 -25.81
N PRO A 345 0.53 -3.67 -26.07
CA PRO A 345 1.38 -4.21 -25.02
C PRO A 345 2.16 -3.09 -24.29
N SER A 346 2.44 -3.33 -23.01
CA SER A 346 3.23 -2.44 -22.15
C SER A 346 4.55 -2.04 -22.80
N VAL A 347 4.99 -0.79 -22.63
CA VAL A 347 6.07 -0.23 -23.46
C VAL A 347 7.42 -0.31 -22.72
N PRO A 348 8.51 -0.77 -23.36
CA PRO A 348 9.86 -0.70 -22.79
C PRO A 348 10.31 0.74 -22.58
N ALA A 349 11.06 1.01 -21.50
CA ALA A 349 11.55 2.35 -21.17
C ALA A 349 12.30 3.11 -22.29
N SER A 350 12.85 2.44 -23.29
CA SER A 350 13.63 3.07 -24.36
C SER A 350 12.81 3.98 -25.29
N SER A 351 11.47 4.02 -25.17
CA SER A 351 10.62 4.91 -25.98
C SER A 351 10.25 6.22 -25.29
N LEU A 352 10.50 6.38 -23.99
CA LEU A 352 10.26 7.62 -23.26
C LEU A 352 11.59 8.34 -23.10
N SER A 353 11.77 9.46 -23.80
CA SER A 353 12.94 10.31 -23.65
C SER A 353 13.03 10.83 -22.22
N GLU A 354 14.07 10.43 -21.48
CA GLU A 354 14.42 11.04 -20.19
C GLU A 354 14.74 12.52 -20.40
N ALA A 355 13.75 13.39 -20.19
CA ALA A 355 13.99 14.82 -20.05
C ALA A 355 14.64 15.06 -18.68
N SER A 356 15.96 14.90 -18.62
CA SER A 356 16.80 15.30 -17.48
C SER A 356 16.72 16.83 -17.33
N SER A 357 15.82 17.34 -16.48
CA SER A 357 15.85 18.75 -16.08
C SER A 357 17.02 18.98 -15.11
N ARG A 358 18.11 19.54 -15.62
CA ARG A 358 19.14 20.17 -14.79
C ARG A 358 18.51 21.40 -14.13
N ILE A 359 18.42 21.40 -12.80
CA ILE A 359 18.10 22.61 -12.03
C ILE A 359 19.33 23.54 -12.09
N PRO A 360 19.21 24.80 -12.53
CA PRO A 360 20.30 25.76 -12.41
C PRO A 360 20.41 26.23 -10.96
N ALA A 361 21.63 26.15 -10.40
CA ALA A 361 21.96 26.81 -9.15
C ALA A 361 21.78 28.33 -9.30
N SER A 362 20.96 28.92 -8.42
CA SER A 362 20.87 30.38 -8.27
C SER A 362 21.32 30.77 -6.86
N SER A 363 22.41 31.51 -6.83
CA SER A 363 23.03 32.12 -5.66
C SER A 363 22.40 33.48 -5.31
N ASN A 364 22.42 33.78 -4.00
CA ASN A 364 22.37 35.09 -3.33
C ASN A 364 21.03 35.81 -3.21
N VAL A 365 20.47 35.83 -1.98
CA VAL A 365 19.87 37.01 -1.33
C VAL A 365 20.16 36.93 0.20
N PRO A 366 20.46 38.06 0.89
CA PRO A 366 21.19 38.07 2.17
C PRO A 366 20.33 37.98 3.44
N ALA A 367 21.02 37.81 4.57
CA ALA A 367 20.51 37.42 5.88
C ALA A 367 19.85 38.53 6.74
N SER A 368 19.00 38.03 7.66
CA SER A 368 18.65 38.51 9.02
C SER A 368 17.34 39.30 9.24
N PRO A 369 16.76 39.31 10.48
CA PRO A 369 17.03 38.47 11.66
C PRO A 369 15.79 37.76 12.28
N ASN A 370 16.11 36.84 13.20
CA ASN A 370 15.23 36.11 14.14
C ASN A 370 14.08 36.90 14.76
N VAL A 371 12.90 36.27 14.83
CA VAL A 371 11.95 36.43 15.94
C VAL A 371 11.37 35.07 16.29
N SER A 372 11.70 34.58 17.49
CA SER A 372 11.07 33.41 18.11
C SER A 372 9.64 33.75 18.54
N ALA A 373 8.68 32.92 18.17
CA ALA A 373 7.35 32.92 18.79
C ALA A 373 6.90 31.48 19.01
N SER A 374 6.97 31.04 20.27
CA SER A 374 6.39 29.79 20.75
C SER A 374 4.87 29.89 20.75
N ILE A 375 4.18 28.96 20.09
CA ILE A 375 2.71 28.86 20.17
C ILE A 375 2.37 27.58 20.94
N ILE A 376 1.81 27.79 22.14
CA ILE A 376 1.25 26.77 23.02
C ILE A 376 -0.18 26.47 22.52
N LEU A 377 -0.45 25.22 22.13
CA LEU A 377 -1.80 24.73 21.85
C LEU A 377 -2.33 23.99 23.08
N SER A 378 -3.41 24.53 23.67
CA SER A 378 -4.23 23.85 24.68
C SER A 378 -5.53 23.36 24.03
N PRO A 379 -6.04 22.15 24.35
CA PRO A 379 -7.30 21.66 23.79
C PRO A 379 -8.48 22.10 24.66
N SER A 380 -9.51 22.69 24.05
CA SER A 380 -10.81 22.93 24.70
C SER A 380 -11.80 21.82 24.35
N LEU A 381 -12.28 21.13 25.39
CA LEU A 381 -13.50 20.31 25.32
C LEU A 381 -14.72 21.24 25.42
N ALA A 382 -15.65 21.14 24.47
CA ALA A 382 -16.98 21.70 24.58
C ALA A 382 -17.97 20.60 24.97
N SER A 383 -18.41 20.60 26.22
CA SER A 383 -19.59 19.85 26.70
C SER A 383 -20.76 20.83 26.76
N SER A 384 -21.85 20.51 26.08
CA SER A 384 -23.09 21.28 26.09
C SER A 384 -23.93 20.92 27.33
N THR A 385 -24.24 21.92 28.15
CA THR A 385 -25.23 21.84 29.24
C THR A 385 -26.42 22.74 28.90
N THR A 386 -27.63 22.19 28.91
CA THR A 386 -28.89 22.94 28.95
C THR A 386 -29.36 23.06 30.41
N GLY A 387 -29.52 24.30 30.90
CA GLY A 387 -30.11 24.63 32.20
C GLY A 387 -31.59 24.24 32.30
N SER A 388 -32.08 23.75 33.43
CA SER A 388 -32.41 24.43 34.71
C SER A 388 -33.89 24.82 34.78
N SER A 389 -34.59 24.31 35.80
CA SER A 389 -35.68 25.00 36.49
C SER A 389 -35.95 24.31 37.83
N ALA A 390 -36.25 25.14 38.82
CA ALA A 390 -36.08 24.89 40.24
C ALA A 390 -37.33 24.33 40.95
N ASN A 391 -37.06 23.88 42.18
CA ASN A 391 -37.72 24.24 43.45
C ASN A 391 -38.54 23.17 44.19
N VAL A 392 -38.43 23.32 45.52
CA VAL A 392 -39.26 22.82 46.64
C VAL A 392 -38.76 21.56 47.37
N GLU A 393 -38.04 21.80 48.47
CA GLU A 393 -38.08 21.01 49.72
C GLU A 393 -39.35 21.42 50.51
N PRO A 394 -39.91 20.63 51.46
CA PRO A 394 -39.16 20.21 52.67
C PRO A 394 -39.52 18.84 53.29
N GLY A 395 -38.62 18.32 54.14
CA GLY A 395 -39.03 17.75 55.43
C GLY A 395 -38.53 16.35 55.79
N ALA A 396 -37.73 16.29 56.86
CA ALA A 396 -37.69 15.32 57.97
C ALA A 396 -37.64 13.81 57.62
N THR A 397 -36.80 12.93 58.19
CA THR A 397 -36.45 12.76 59.61
C THR A 397 -35.38 11.64 59.71
N SER A 398 -34.64 11.65 60.82
CA SER A 398 -33.71 10.64 61.37
C SER A 398 -34.12 9.15 61.26
N ILE A 399 -33.13 8.24 61.22
CA ILE A 399 -32.80 7.28 62.31
C ILE A 399 -31.59 6.39 61.93
N SER A 400 -30.74 6.17 62.93
CA SER A 400 -29.56 5.31 63.00
C SER A 400 -29.85 3.80 63.11
N SER A 401 -28.91 2.95 62.70
CA SER A 401 -28.29 1.84 63.49
C SER A 401 -27.30 1.08 62.59
N SER A 402 -25.99 1.09 62.85
CA SER A 402 -25.22 0.18 63.72
C SER A 402 -25.38 -1.30 63.32
N ARG A 403 -24.33 -2.07 63.02
CA ARG A 403 -22.95 -2.10 63.57
C ARG A 403 -21.87 -2.24 62.49
#